data_AF-A0A800DGW9-F1
#
_entry.id   AF-A0A800DGW9-F1
#
_cell.length_a   1.000
_cell.length_b   1.000
_cell.length_c   1.000
_cell.angle_alpha   90.00
_cell.angle_beta   90.00
_cell.angle_gamma   90.00
#
_symmetry.space_group_name_H-M   'P 1'
#
loop_
_entity.id
_entity.type
_entity.pdbx_description
1 polymer ?
#
loop_
_entity_poly.entity_id
_entity_poly.type
_entity_poly.pdbx_seq_one_letter_code
_entity_poly.pdbx_strand_id
1 'polypeptide(L)'
;RLVSELERDPRFLAFRMDPEGNPPPGGEGVREVAERVRRAILEIAGRARGPAVVVGHRTANRLLLCRALGAPLSRYRQIGQDLCCLNVLEVGEEEIFAITINDTCHLKEVGRKCPSTG
;
A
#
# COMPACT_ATOMS: atom_id res chain seq x y z
N ARG A 1 16.33 15.99 -15.61
CA ARG A 1 17.75 15.97 -15.21
C ARG A 1 17.97 15.12 -13.96
N LEU A 2 17.28 15.40 -12.84
CA LEU A 2 17.36 14.57 -11.62
C LEU A 2 16.84 13.13 -11.77
N VAL A 3 15.67 12.93 -12.39
CA VAL A 3 15.08 11.57 -12.55
C VAL A 3 16.00 10.67 -13.39
N SER A 4 16.52 11.19 -14.49
CA SER A 4 17.46 10.46 -15.37
C SER A 4 18.81 10.14 -14.73
N GLU A 5 19.22 10.90 -13.70
CA GLU A 5 20.42 10.60 -12.91
C GLU A 5 20.13 9.51 -11.88
N LEU A 6 18.98 9.60 -11.21
CA LEU A 6 18.51 8.58 -10.27
C LEU A 6 18.35 7.20 -10.94
N GLU A 7 17.82 7.19 -12.17
CA GLU A 7 17.64 5.95 -12.96
C GLU A 7 18.96 5.24 -13.31
N ARG A 8 20.10 5.92 -13.20
CA ARG A 8 21.43 5.35 -13.43
C ARG A 8 22.16 4.99 -12.14
N ASP A 9 21.62 5.36 -10.98
CA ASP A 9 22.20 5.02 -9.68
C ASP A 9 21.98 3.51 -9.40
N PRO A 10 23.05 2.71 -9.20
CA PRO A 10 22.92 1.29 -8.90
C PRO A 10 22.04 0.99 -7.69
N ARG A 11 22.01 1.88 -6.69
CA ARG A 11 21.18 1.74 -5.49
C ARG A 11 19.70 1.86 -5.82
N PHE A 12 19.35 2.78 -6.70
CA PHE A 12 17.97 2.93 -7.16
C PHE A 12 17.52 1.72 -7.98
N LEU A 13 18.38 1.20 -8.86
CA LEU A 13 18.11 -0.02 -9.61
C LEU A 13 17.93 -1.24 -8.68
N ALA A 14 18.81 -1.38 -7.68
CA ALA A 14 18.70 -2.44 -6.67
C ALA A 14 17.38 -2.34 -5.89
N PHE A 15 17.01 -1.16 -5.38
CA PHE A 15 15.72 -0.92 -4.72
C PHE A 15 14.51 -1.19 -5.62
N ARG A 16 14.63 -0.87 -6.92
CA ARG A 16 13.57 -1.16 -7.90
C ARG A 16 13.39 -2.66 -8.09
N MET A 17 14.45 -3.44 -8.11
CA MET A 17 14.38 -4.90 -8.29
C MET A 17 13.98 -5.64 -7.01
N ASP A 18 14.60 -5.30 -5.89
CA ASP A 18 14.34 -5.87 -4.57
C ASP A 18 14.32 -4.77 -3.50
N PRO A 19 13.16 -4.15 -3.25
CA PRO A 19 13.04 -3.08 -2.26
C PRO A 19 13.17 -3.55 -0.82
N GLU A 20 12.97 -4.85 -0.57
CA GLU A 20 13.03 -5.41 0.77
C GLU A 20 14.49 -5.63 1.20
N GLY A 21 15.33 -6.14 0.30
CA GLY A 21 16.77 -6.28 0.52
C GLY A 21 17.58 -5.00 0.31
N ASN A 22 17.05 -4.00 -0.41
CA ASN A 22 17.79 -2.80 -0.80
C ASN A 22 16.99 -1.52 -0.49
N PRO A 23 16.76 -1.17 0.78
CA PRO A 23 16.03 0.05 1.12
C PRO A 23 16.76 1.32 0.62
N PRO A 24 16.04 2.43 0.37
CA PRO A 24 16.66 3.69 0.00
C PRO A 24 17.65 4.15 1.11
N PRO A 25 18.81 4.74 0.75
CA PRO A 25 19.74 5.25 1.74
C PRO A 25 19.08 6.27 2.69
N GLY A 26 19.14 6.02 4.00
CA GLY A 26 18.51 6.86 5.02
C GLY A 26 16.97 6.79 5.07
N GLY A 27 16.36 5.91 4.28
CA GLY A 27 14.91 5.66 4.29
C GLY A 27 14.53 4.45 5.15
N GLU A 28 13.24 4.30 5.41
CA GLU A 28 12.68 3.13 6.09
C GLU A 28 12.69 1.89 5.19
N GLY A 29 12.91 0.72 5.80
CA GLY A 29 12.77 -0.57 5.14
C GLY A 29 11.31 -0.99 4.94
N VAL A 30 11.08 -1.87 3.97
CA VAL A 30 9.73 -2.40 3.65
C VAL A 30 9.04 -3.02 4.87
N ARG A 31 9.77 -3.80 5.69
CA ARG A 31 9.23 -4.43 6.91
C ARG A 31 8.88 -3.40 7.98
N GLU A 32 9.69 -2.36 8.12
CA GLU A 32 9.48 -1.28 9.10
C GLU A 32 8.22 -0.50 8.75
N VAL A 33 8.06 -0.11 7.48
CA VAL A 33 6.83 0.53 7.00
C VAL A 33 5.62 -0.37 7.24
N ALA A 34 5.71 -1.66 6.90
CA ALA A 34 4.60 -2.59 7.09
C ALA A 34 4.17 -2.70 8.56
N GLU A 35 5.13 -2.78 9.49
CA GLU A 35 4.84 -2.87 10.92
C GLU A 35 4.31 -1.55 11.48
N ARG A 36 4.89 -0.41 11.08
CA ARG A 36 4.41 0.92 11.47
C ARG A 36 2.96 1.15 11.03
N VAL A 37 2.63 0.77 9.80
CA VAL A 37 1.27 0.90 9.27
C VAL A 37 0.31 -0.05 10.00
N ARG A 38 0.71 -1.32 10.22
CA ARG A 38 -0.11 -2.28 10.97
C ARG A 38 -0.46 -1.77 12.37
N ARG A 39 0.54 -1.28 13.12
CA ARG A 39 0.34 -0.70 14.46
C ARG A 39 -0.63 0.48 14.43
N ALA A 40 -0.45 1.41 13.49
CA ALA A 40 -1.34 2.55 13.36
C ALA A 40 -2.80 2.12 13.11
N ILE A 41 -3.05 1.10 12.29
CA ILE A 41 -4.41 0.60 12.03
C ILE A 41 -5.02 -0.06 13.27
N LEU A 42 -4.26 -0.88 13.99
CA LEU A 42 -4.75 -1.49 15.24
C LEU A 42 -5.05 -0.45 16.32
N GLU A 43 -4.21 0.58 16.45
CA GLU A 43 -4.45 1.69 17.38
C GLU A 43 -5.71 2.48 17.02
N ILE A 44 -5.93 2.74 15.72
CA ILE A 44 -7.14 3.42 15.25
C ILE A 44 -8.37 2.57 15.54
N ALA A 45 -8.33 1.28 15.21
CA ALA A 45 -9.43 0.35 15.45
C ALA A 45 -9.78 0.26 16.94
N GLY A 46 -8.78 0.16 17.82
CA GLY A 46 -8.99 0.10 19.28
C GLY A 46 -9.58 1.38 19.90
N ARG A 47 -9.49 2.52 19.21
CA ARG A 47 -10.07 3.80 19.68
C ARG A 47 -11.40 4.15 19.01
N ALA A 48 -11.69 3.55 17.86
CA ALA A 48 -12.89 3.84 17.09
C ALA A 48 -14.15 3.28 17.78
N ARG A 49 -15.26 4.01 17.71
CA ARG A 49 -16.58 3.57 18.22
C ARG A 49 -17.48 2.99 17.12
N GLY A 50 -16.88 2.65 15.98
CA GLY A 50 -17.55 2.24 14.74
C GLY A 50 -16.57 2.27 13.56
N PRO A 51 -17.05 2.24 12.31
CA PRO A 51 -16.19 2.31 11.13
C PRO A 51 -15.31 3.56 11.13
N ALA A 52 -14.03 3.39 10.79
CA ALA A 52 -13.07 4.48 10.64
C ALA A 52 -12.64 4.61 9.17
N VAL A 53 -12.50 5.85 8.69
CA VAL A 53 -11.95 6.14 7.36
C VAL A 53 -10.49 6.56 7.52
N VAL A 54 -9.59 5.84 6.84
CA VAL A 54 -8.15 6.10 6.87
C VAL A 54 -7.68 6.40 5.45
N VAL A 55 -6.97 7.51 5.28
CA VAL A 55 -6.36 7.90 4.01
C VAL A 55 -4.86 7.63 4.08
N GLY A 56 -4.38 6.79 3.17
CA GLY A 56 -2.98 6.37 3.10
C GLY A 56 -2.45 6.40 1.68
N HIS A 57 -1.13 6.26 1.55
CA HIS A 57 -0.43 6.25 0.27
C HIS A 57 -0.25 4.82 -0.26
N ARG A 58 -0.08 4.71 -1.58
CA ARG A 58 0.01 3.46 -2.34
C ARG A 58 0.91 2.39 -1.68
N THR A 59 2.15 2.73 -1.31
CA THR A 59 3.08 1.76 -0.72
C THR A 59 2.63 1.28 0.65
N ALA A 60 2.19 2.20 1.52
CA ALA A 60 1.68 1.87 2.85
C ALA A 60 0.45 0.95 2.76
N ASN A 61 -0.51 1.29 1.91
CA ASN A 61 -1.73 0.50 1.73
C ASN A 61 -1.40 -0.90 1.19
N ARG A 62 -0.51 -1.02 0.21
CA ARG A 62 -0.09 -2.32 -0.33
C ARG A 62 0.55 -3.22 0.71
N LEU A 63 1.40 -2.64 1.58
CA LEU A 63 2.06 -3.41 2.63
C LEU A 63 1.07 -3.87 3.70
N LEU A 64 0.11 -3.02 4.07
CA LEU A 64 -1.00 -3.41 4.92
C LEU A 64 -1.83 -4.54 4.30
N LEU A 65 -2.14 -4.44 2.99
CA LEU A 65 -2.89 -5.47 2.27
C LEU A 65 -2.11 -6.78 2.15
N CYS A 66 -0.79 -6.75 1.98
CA CYS A 66 0.01 -7.97 2.06
C CYS A 66 -0.16 -8.66 3.41
N ARG A 67 -0.12 -7.91 4.53
CA ARG A 67 -0.38 -8.48 5.86
C ARG A 67 -1.78 -9.07 5.94
N ALA A 68 -2.78 -8.33 5.49
CA ALA A 68 -4.17 -8.76 5.56
C ALA A 68 -4.50 -9.99 4.69
N LEU A 69 -3.72 -10.23 3.64
CA LEU A 69 -3.85 -11.38 2.74
C LEU A 69 -2.93 -12.55 3.11
N GLY A 70 -2.10 -12.43 4.15
CA GLY A 70 -1.04 -13.40 4.45
C GLY A 70 0.02 -13.51 3.34
N ALA A 71 0.14 -12.50 2.48
CA ALA A 71 1.06 -12.51 1.35
C ALA A 71 2.46 -12.03 1.77
N PRO A 72 3.54 -12.56 1.15
CA PRO A 72 4.89 -12.05 1.34
C PRO A 72 4.98 -10.55 1.00
N LEU A 73 5.66 -9.77 1.84
CA LEU A 73 5.81 -8.32 1.61
C LEU A 73 6.51 -8.02 0.29
N SER A 74 7.43 -8.87 -0.17
CA SER A 74 8.09 -8.75 -1.49
C SER A 74 7.12 -8.65 -2.67
N ARG A 75 5.86 -9.10 -2.51
CA ARG A 75 4.82 -9.04 -3.56
C ARG A 75 3.93 -7.80 -3.49
N TYR A 76 4.16 -6.85 -2.58
CA TYR A 76 3.29 -5.69 -2.37
C TYR A 76 2.98 -4.89 -3.65
N ARG A 77 3.93 -4.82 -4.59
CA ARG A 77 3.75 -4.10 -5.87
C ARG A 77 2.76 -4.77 -6.83
N GLN A 78 2.40 -6.04 -6.59
CA GLN A 78 1.42 -6.80 -7.38
C GLN A 78 -0.03 -6.45 -7.01
N ILE A 79 -0.26 -5.75 -5.89
CA ILE A 79 -1.59 -5.34 -5.45
C ILE A 79 -1.96 -4.00 -6.11
N GLY A 80 -3.08 -3.96 -6.83
CA GLY A 80 -3.65 -2.73 -7.41
C GLY A 80 -3.99 -1.72 -6.31
N GLN A 81 -3.72 -0.43 -6.56
CA GLN A 81 -4.01 0.68 -5.65
C GLN A 81 -4.13 1.96 -6.48
N ASP A 82 -5.26 2.11 -7.15
CA ASP A 82 -5.58 3.23 -8.00
C ASP A 82 -5.85 4.50 -7.18
N LEU A 83 -5.81 5.65 -7.87
CA LEU A 83 -6.08 6.92 -7.21
C LEU A 83 -7.51 6.93 -6.69
N CYS A 84 -7.68 7.23 -5.41
CA CYS A 84 -8.95 7.24 -4.69
C CYS A 84 -9.67 5.89 -4.66
N CYS A 85 -8.96 4.77 -4.80
CA CYS A 85 -9.58 3.47 -4.60
C CYS A 85 -10.01 3.27 -3.13
N LEU A 86 -11.11 2.56 -2.92
CA LEU A 86 -11.55 2.12 -1.61
C LEU A 86 -11.03 0.71 -1.33
N ASN A 87 -10.50 0.54 -0.12
CA ASN A 87 -10.26 -0.78 0.46
C ASN A 87 -11.14 -0.88 1.72
N VAL A 88 -11.79 -2.02 1.92
CA VAL A 88 -12.55 -2.30 3.14
C VAL A 88 -11.82 -3.39 3.89
N LEU A 89 -11.47 -3.08 5.14
CA LEU A 89 -10.76 -3.99 6.03
C LEU A 89 -11.61 -4.25 7.26
N GLU A 90 -11.66 -5.51 7.68
CA GLU A 90 -12.13 -5.89 9.01
C GLU A 90 -10.90 -6.06 9.90
N VAL A 91 -10.94 -5.42 11.08
CA VAL A 91 -9.80 -5.40 12.00
C VAL A 91 -10.24 -6.06 13.30
N GLY A 92 -9.62 -7.20 13.61
CA GLY A 92 -9.74 -7.87 14.91
C GLY A 92 -8.67 -7.38 15.89
N GLU A 93 -8.48 -8.11 16.99
CA GLU A 93 -7.47 -7.77 18.01
C GLU A 93 -6.04 -7.91 17.47
N GLU A 94 -5.76 -8.97 16.71
CA GLU A 94 -4.43 -9.26 16.15
C GLU A 94 -4.42 -9.36 14.62
N GLU A 95 -5.56 -9.73 14.03
CA GLU A 95 -5.71 -10.03 12.62
C GLU A 95 -6.40 -8.90 11.85
N ILE A 96 -6.02 -8.74 10.58
CA ILE A 96 -6.64 -7.79 9.66
C ILE A 96 -7.08 -8.58 8.43
N PHE A 97 -8.34 -8.47 8.04
CA PHE A 97 -8.91 -9.14 6.88
C PHE A 97 -9.23 -8.13 5.80
N ALA A 98 -8.84 -8.42 4.56
CA ALA A 98 -9.22 -7.59 3.41
C ALA A 98 -10.53 -8.08 2.80
N ILE A 99 -11.58 -7.26 2.88
CA ILE A 99 -12.92 -7.57 2.36
C ILE A 99 -13.09 -7.03 0.94
N THR A 100 -12.58 -5.84 0.68
CA THR A 100 -12.60 -5.21 -0.65
C THR A 100 -11.25 -4.57 -0.89
N ILE A 101 -10.72 -4.75 -2.10
CA ILE A 101 -9.43 -4.23 -2.51
C ILE A 101 -9.61 -3.46 -3.82
N ASN A 102 -9.08 -2.24 -3.85
CA ASN A 102 -8.96 -1.42 -5.05
C ASN A 102 -10.31 -1.12 -5.76
N ASP A 103 -11.41 -0.95 -4.99
CA ASP A 103 -12.68 -0.56 -5.60
C ASP A 103 -12.63 0.90 -6.10
N THR A 104 -13.05 1.11 -7.33
CA THR A 104 -13.13 2.43 -7.97
C THR A 104 -14.49 2.68 -8.61
N CYS A 105 -15.52 1.89 -8.25
CA CYS A 105 -16.83 1.97 -8.89
C CYS A 105 -17.45 3.36 -8.76
N HIS A 106 -17.28 4.02 -7.60
CA HIS A 106 -17.75 5.38 -7.35
C HIS A 106 -17.08 6.45 -8.24
N LEU A 107 -15.92 6.17 -8.86
CA LEU A 107 -15.24 7.11 -9.77
C LEU A 107 -15.83 7.09 -11.19
N LYS A 108 -16.61 6.07 -11.54
CA LYS A 108 -17.29 6.01 -12.84
C LYS A 108 -18.30 7.14 -13.00
N GLU A 109 -18.93 7.55 -11.89
CA GLU A 109 -19.89 8.65 -11.83
C GLU A 109 -19.22 10.03 -11.92
N VAL A 110 -17.93 10.12 -11.59
CA VAL A 110 -17.13 11.36 -11.57
C VAL A 110 -16.42 11.61 -12.92
N GLY A 111 -16.69 10.78 -13.95
CA GLY A 111 -16.28 11.06 -15.32
C GLY A 111 -14.86 10.59 -15.71
N ARG A 112 -14.31 9.55 -15.07
CA ARG A 112 -13.13 8.88 -15.62
C ARG A 112 -13.50 7.99 -16.80
N LYS A 113 -13.03 8.33 -18.01
CA LYS A 113 -12.92 7.35 -19.10
C LYS A 113 -12.08 6.18 -18.59
N CYS A 114 -12.65 4.98 -18.69
CA CYS A 114 -11.94 3.71 -18.52
C CYS A 114 -10.58 3.81 -19.26
N PRO A 115 -9.44 3.48 -18.63
CA PRO A 115 -8.21 3.32 -19.40
C PRO A 115 -8.50 2.19 -20.39
N SER A 116 -8.51 2.51 -21.68
CA SER A 116 -8.65 1.53 -22.75
C SER A 116 -7.70 0.37 -22.48
N THR A 117 -8.27 -0.82 -22.37
CA THR A 117 -7.58 -2.10 -22.53
C THR A 117 -6.58 -1.99 -23.67
N GLY A 118 -5.29 -2.05 -23.34
CA GLY A 118 -4.24 -2.44 -24.27
C GLY A 118 -4.13 -3.95 -24.31
#